data_AF-A0AAE8U986-F1
#
_entry.id   AF-A0AAE8U986-F1
#
_cell.length_a   1.000
_cell.length_b   1.000
_cell.length_c   1.000
_cell.angle_alpha   90.00
_cell.angle_beta   90.00
_cell.angle_gamma   90.00
#
_symmetry.space_group_name_H-M   'P 1'
#
loop_
_entity.id
_entity.type
_entity.pdbx_description
1 polymer ?
#
loop_
_entity_poly.entity_id
_entity_poly.type
_entity_poly.pdbx_seq_one_letter_code
_entity_poly.pdbx_strand_id
1 'polypeptide(L)'
;MGTIRKIVEGVHFPMLTLVAGHSGTYRRVTGINVVESSHLIMFCRPNELVVTTGINLDAQQDSLEHLVKQAYTKKVAGFIINTGPFIPSIPEAVISFANQHDFPIFQMPWNYRIADLLKTTFQFIANHHQELSIEEKVLFNLLFHYKQNTNTMKDQLAQLGFPQGRELAIITCTTIGSKAAIDRYEVMIQFAFQNRYQRFLKLKHKNHLIFLIDKAQINTPNIPFSKVVEEIYEKITLKNGYLDIIIGKGNFHKELENVHQSYDESLTVIHLAQLHNNRYLYKYKEIGAYKILMAVKNQPLMKSFSQDILGQLYHYDELHGTDYVPFLRIFVEENGSTSRISERQFIHRNTVLYKIKKIEMLLDMDLSNPFTKTNLYIAFLIEDVLMHQ
;
A
#
# COMPACT_ATOMS: atom_id res chain seq x y z
N MET A 1 -1.80 15.40 -11.72
CA MET A 1 -3.19 15.86 -11.46
C MET A 1 -3.89 16.17 -12.78
N GLY A 2 -5.12 15.71 -12.96
CA GLY A 2 -5.92 15.96 -14.16
C GLY A 2 -6.54 17.36 -14.13
N THR A 3 -6.45 18.08 -15.25
CA THR A 3 -7.08 19.41 -15.46
C THR A 3 -7.97 19.37 -16.69
N ILE A 4 -8.89 20.34 -16.78
CA ILE A 4 -9.75 20.52 -17.95
C ILE A 4 -8.93 20.69 -19.25
N ARG A 5 -7.79 21.38 -19.17
CA ARG A 5 -6.84 21.54 -20.29
C ARG A 5 -6.42 20.20 -20.90
N LYS A 6 -6.10 19.21 -20.07
CA LYS A 6 -5.70 17.87 -20.53
C LYS A 6 -6.87 17.07 -21.11
N ILE A 7 -8.11 17.39 -20.75
CA ILE A 7 -9.31 16.81 -21.38
C ILE A 7 -9.49 17.38 -22.79
N VAL A 8 -9.28 18.69 -22.96
CA VAL A 8 -9.39 19.39 -24.25
C VAL A 8 -8.27 19.00 -25.21
N GLU A 9 -7.02 18.96 -24.73
CA GLU A 9 -5.84 18.61 -25.53
C GLU A 9 -5.71 17.09 -25.75
N GLY A 10 -6.46 16.28 -24.98
CA GLY A 10 -6.33 14.83 -24.95
C GLY A 10 -7.16 14.13 -26.02
N VAL A 11 -6.52 13.23 -26.78
CA VAL A 11 -7.16 12.33 -27.77
C VAL A 11 -8.22 11.39 -27.17
N HIS A 12 -8.29 11.29 -25.84
CA HIS A 12 -9.22 10.40 -25.15
C HIS A 12 -10.66 10.92 -25.07
N PHE A 13 -10.92 12.21 -25.35
CA PHE A 13 -12.26 12.80 -25.28
C PHE A 13 -12.75 13.33 -26.62
N PRO A 14 -12.78 12.51 -27.70
CA PRO A 14 -13.21 12.98 -29.02
C PRO A 14 -14.69 13.40 -29.06
N MET A 15 -15.48 12.99 -28.06
CA MET A 15 -16.89 13.33 -27.95
C MET A 15 -17.16 14.69 -27.31
N LEU A 16 -16.16 15.35 -26.70
CA LEU A 16 -16.36 16.61 -26.01
C LEU A 16 -15.80 17.77 -26.83
N THR A 17 -16.61 18.80 -27.05
CA THR A 17 -16.17 20.07 -27.64
C THR A 17 -16.32 21.18 -26.61
N LEU A 18 -15.24 21.90 -26.29
CA LEU A 18 -15.33 23.07 -25.42
C LEU A 18 -15.96 24.23 -26.20
N VAL A 19 -17.09 24.74 -25.73
CA VAL A 19 -17.88 25.78 -26.44
C VAL A 19 -17.88 27.13 -25.73
N ALA A 20 -17.59 27.16 -24.42
CA ALA A 20 -17.49 28.40 -23.64
C ALA A 20 -16.56 28.25 -22.44
N GLY A 21 -16.11 29.37 -21.86
CA GLY A 21 -15.26 29.40 -20.66
C GLY A 21 -13.82 28.95 -20.91
N HIS A 22 -13.27 29.26 -22.09
CA HIS A 22 -11.96 28.78 -22.56
C HIS A 22 -10.79 29.09 -21.60
N SER A 23 -10.83 30.23 -20.90
CA SER A 23 -9.79 30.60 -19.92
C SER A 23 -9.83 29.74 -18.65
N GLY A 24 -10.92 29.01 -18.40
CA GLY A 24 -11.14 28.16 -17.23
C GLY A 24 -10.48 26.78 -17.29
N THR A 25 -9.69 26.48 -18.32
CA THR A 25 -9.12 25.14 -18.56
C THR A 25 -8.08 24.71 -17.52
N TYR A 26 -7.59 25.63 -16.69
CA TYR A 26 -6.71 25.30 -15.56
C TYR A 26 -7.42 24.57 -14.41
N ARG A 27 -8.76 24.56 -14.38
CA ARG A 27 -9.55 23.91 -13.32
C ARG A 27 -9.21 22.43 -13.22
N ARG A 28 -9.07 21.95 -11.98
CA ARG A 28 -8.76 20.54 -11.68
C ARG A 28 -10.02 19.68 -11.82
N VAL A 29 -9.83 18.43 -12.23
CA VAL A 29 -10.91 17.44 -12.34
C VAL A 29 -10.63 16.29 -11.39
N THR A 30 -11.56 16.04 -10.47
CA THR A 30 -11.45 14.97 -9.45
C THR A 30 -12.55 13.92 -9.55
N GLY A 31 -13.55 14.15 -10.39
CA GLY A 31 -14.70 13.26 -10.53
C GLY A 31 -15.60 13.72 -11.66
N ILE A 32 -16.67 12.95 -11.87
CA ILE A 32 -17.73 13.25 -12.83
C ILE A 32 -19.06 12.79 -12.24
N ASN A 33 -20.13 13.54 -12.48
CA ASN A 33 -21.47 13.23 -12.00
C ASN A 33 -22.52 13.57 -13.06
N VAL A 34 -23.66 12.87 -13.02
CA VAL A 34 -24.79 13.10 -13.93
C VAL A 34 -25.93 13.73 -13.14
N VAL A 35 -26.44 14.85 -13.63
CA VAL A 35 -27.43 15.69 -12.95
C VAL A 35 -28.53 16.06 -13.94
N GLU A 36 -29.77 15.74 -13.57
CA GLU A 36 -30.96 16.03 -14.40
C GLU A 36 -31.92 17.03 -13.74
N SER A 37 -31.59 17.56 -12.56
CA SER A 37 -32.38 18.57 -11.87
C SER A 37 -31.55 19.44 -10.93
N SER A 38 -32.05 20.62 -10.58
CA SER A 38 -31.43 21.53 -9.61
C SER A 38 -31.20 20.87 -8.24
N HIS A 39 -32.14 20.03 -7.80
CA HIS A 39 -32.03 19.31 -6.52
C HIS A 39 -30.82 18.38 -6.49
N LEU A 40 -30.49 17.70 -7.60
CA LEU A 40 -29.38 16.76 -7.65
C LEU A 40 -28.01 17.47 -7.65
N ILE A 41 -27.96 18.75 -8.05
CA ILE A 41 -26.72 19.52 -8.05
C ILE A 41 -26.18 19.76 -6.65
N MET A 42 -27.04 19.69 -5.63
CA MET A 42 -26.62 19.91 -4.23
C MET A 42 -25.61 18.87 -3.75
N PHE A 43 -25.63 17.67 -4.35
CA PHE A 43 -24.75 16.54 -4.04
C PHE A 43 -23.41 16.57 -4.81
N CYS A 44 -23.25 17.47 -5.77
CA CYS A 44 -21.99 17.64 -6.50
C CYS A 44 -20.91 18.22 -5.58
N ARG A 45 -19.67 17.75 -5.78
CA ARG A 45 -18.51 18.22 -5.03
C ARG A 45 -17.68 19.21 -5.86
N PRO A 46 -16.88 20.06 -5.21
CA PRO A 46 -15.93 20.92 -5.92
C PRO A 46 -15.00 20.10 -6.80
N ASN A 47 -14.63 20.65 -7.97
CA ASN A 47 -13.76 20.03 -8.97
C ASN A 47 -14.32 18.79 -9.70
N GLU A 48 -15.62 18.48 -9.58
CA GLU A 48 -16.26 17.46 -10.42
C GLU A 48 -16.66 18.02 -11.79
N LEU A 49 -16.73 17.18 -12.81
CA LEU A 49 -17.46 17.49 -14.04
C LEU A 49 -18.92 17.13 -13.85
N VAL A 50 -19.83 17.99 -14.28
CA VAL A 50 -21.27 17.70 -14.23
C VAL A 50 -21.79 17.48 -15.65
N VAL A 51 -22.57 16.42 -15.86
CA VAL A 51 -23.20 16.10 -17.15
C VAL A 51 -24.72 16.20 -17.01
N THR A 52 -25.39 16.78 -17.99
CA THR A 52 -26.86 16.77 -18.07
C THR A 52 -27.34 16.37 -19.46
N THR A 53 -28.47 15.67 -19.52
CA THR A 53 -29.18 15.37 -20.77
C THR A 53 -30.42 16.23 -21.00
N GLY A 54 -30.91 16.88 -19.95
CA GLY A 54 -32.08 17.74 -20.01
C GLY A 54 -33.41 17.00 -19.91
N ILE A 55 -33.40 15.67 -19.68
CA ILE A 55 -34.61 14.82 -19.68
C ILE A 55 -35.67 15.30 -18.67
N ASN A 56 -35.26 15.90 -17.55
CA ASN A 56 -36.17 16.34 -16.48
C ASN A 56 -36.24 17.87 -16.28
N LEU A 57 -35.70 18.67 -17.20
CA LEU A 57 -35.71 20.14 -17.06
C LEU A 57 -37.14 20.72 -17.15
N ASP A 58 -37.93 20.26 -18.13
CA ASP A 58 -39.30 20.75 -18.35
C ASP A 58 -40.29 20.32 -17.25
N ALA A 59 -40.08 19.15 -16.66
CA ALA A 59 -40.97 18.59 -15.63
C ALA A 59 -40.86 19.29 -14.27
N GLN A 60 -39.77 20.05 -14.02
CA GLN A 60 -39.48 20.67 -12.72
C GLN A 60 -39.36 22.20 -12.77
N GLN A 61 -39.75 22.85 -13.87
CA GLN A 61 -39.56 24.30 -14.10
C GLN A 61 -38.09 24.77 -13.96
N ASP A 62 -37.13 23.87 -14.14
CA ASP A 62 -35.71 24.20 -14.07
C ASP A 62 -35.20 24.62 -15.44
N SER A 63 -34.59 25.81 -15.53
CA SER A 63 -33.88 26.20 -16.75
C SER A 63 -32.47 25.63 -16.76
N LEU A 64 -31.98 25.25 -17.94
CA LEU A 64 -30.58 24.85 -18.12
C LEU A 64 -29.60 25.92 -17.59
N GLU A 65 -29.95 27.19 -17.76
CA GLU A 65 -29.18 28.32 -17.23
C GLU A 65 -29.11 28.31 -15.71
N HIS A 66 -30.23 28.08 -15.03
CA HIS A 66 -30.28 27.98 -13.58
C HIS A 66 -29.39 26.82 -13.07
N LEU A 67 -29.46 25.68 -13.74
CA LEU A 67 -28.64 24.51 -13.41
C LEU A 67 -27.13 24.81 -13.54
N VAL A 68 -26.71 25.46 -14.63
CA VAL A 68 -25.31 25.85 -14.86
C VAL A 68 -24.84 26.84 -13.79
N LYS A 69 -25.65 27.83 -13.43
CA LYS A 69 -25.34 28.81 -12.37
C LYS A 69 -25.18 28.16 -11.00
N GLN A 70 -26.03 27.18 -10.67
CA GLN A 70 -25.90 26.43 -9.44
C GLN A 70 -24.64 25.54 -9.44
N ALA A 71 -24.32 24.89 -10.56
CA ALA A 71 -23.09 24.12 -10.73
C ALA A 71 -21.85 24.97 -10.45
N TYR A 72 -21.80 26.17 -11.05
CA TYR A 72 -20.74 27.13 -10.83
C TYR A 72 -20.60 27.52 -9.35
N THR A 73 -21.72 27.79 -8.68
CA THR A 73 -21.76 28.12 -7.24
C THR A 73 -21.21 26.99 -6.37
N LYS A 74 -21.40 25.73 -6.78
CA LYS A 74 -20.81 24.54 -6.13
C LYS A 74 -19.32 24.33 -6.44
N LYS A 75 -18.70 25.22 -7.22
CA LYS A 75 -17.28 25.18 -7.61
C LYS A 75 -16.90 23.89 -8.33
N VAL A 76 -17.81 23.36 -9.16
CA VAL A 76 -17.50 22.23 -10.03
C VAL A 76 -16.46 22.66 -11.09
N ALA A 77 -15.76 21.69 -11.68
CA ALA A 77 -14.68 21.93 -12.63
C ALA A 77 -15.17 22.44 -13.99
N GLY A 78 -16.34 21.97 -14.43
CA GLY A 78 -16.93 22.30 -15.71
C GLY A 78 -18.27 21.58 -15.88
N PHE A 79 -18.99 21.93 -16.93
CA PHE A 79 -20.33 21.43 -17.20
C PHE A 79 -20.43 20.87 -18.61
N ILE A 80 -21.04 19.70 -18.77
CA ILE A 80 -21.17 18.96 -20.03
C ILE A 80 -22.65 18.87 -20.37
N ILE A 81 -23.02 19.40 -21.54
CA ILE A 81 -24.39 19.44 -22.02
C ILE A 81 -24.50 18.45 -23.17
N ASN A 82 -25.34 17.42 -22.98
CA ASN A 82 -25.63 16.46 -24.02
C ASN A 82 -26.68 17.03 -24.98
N THR A 83 -26.24 17.58 -26.12
CA THR A 83 -27.13 18.19 -27.10
C THR A 83 -27.79 17.14 -27.96
N GLY A 84 -29.12 17.18 -28.05
CA GLY A 84 -29.96 16.14 -28.62
C GLY A 84 -31.44 16.47 -28.51
N PRO A 85 -32.33 15.47 -28.37
CA PRO A 85 -33.78 15.67 -28.38
C PRO A 85 -34.31 16.63 -27.31
N PHE A 86 -33.70 16.64 -26.12
CA PHE A 86 -34.15 17.43 -24.97
C PHE A 86 -33.45 18.79 -24.87
N ILE A 87 -32.26 18.93 -25.44
CA ILE A 87 -31.51 20.18 -25.53
C ILE A 87 -31.02 20.33 -26.97
N PRO A 88 -31.84 20.91 -27.87
CA PRO A 88 -31.48 21.03 -29.28
C PRO A 88 -30.25 21.91 -29.52
N SER A 89 -30.08 22.96 -28.72
CA SER A 89 -28.93 23.86 -28.75
C SER A 89 -28.67 24.45 -27.37
N ILE A 90 -27.43 24.86 -27.11
CA ILE A 90 -27.04 25.50 -25.86
C ILE A 90 -27.45 26.98 -25.91
N PRO A 91 -28.28 27.47 -24.98
CA PRO A 91 -28.73 28.86 -24.97
C PRO A 91 -27.57 29.87 -24.88
N GLU A 92 -27.68 30.99 -25.59
CA GLU A 92 -26.66 32.04 -25.60
C GLU A 92 -26.39 32.64 -24.21
N ALA A 93 -27.41 32.69 -23.34
CA ALA A 93 -27.27 33.11 -21.96
C ALA A 93 -26.29 32.21 -21.16
N VAL A 94 -26.31 30.89 -21.42
CA VAL A 94 -25.37 29.93 -20.79
C VAL A 94 -23.95 30.18 -21.27
N ILE A 95 -23.77 30.39 -22.58
CA ILE A 95 -22.46 30.68 -23.18
C ILE A 95 -21.89 31.99 -22.63
N SER A 96 -22.71 33.04 -22.57
CA SER A 96 -22.33 34.36 -22.06
C SER A 96 -21.91 34.29 -20.59
N PHE A 97 -22.71 33.63 -19.76
CA PHE A 97 -22.38 33.40 -18.34
C PHE A 97 -21.05 32.64 -18.19
N ALA A 98 -20.88 31.57 -18.95
CA ALA A 98 -19.68 30.73 -18.90
C ALA A 98 -18.40 31.49 -19.29
N ASN A 99 -18.47 32.32 -20.34
CA ASN A 99 -17.36 33.15 -20.77
C ASN A 99 -17.04 34.25 -19.74
N GLN A 100 -18.05 34.86 -19.13
CA GLN A 100 -17.86 35.89 -18.11
C GLN A 100 -17.17 35.35 -16.84
N HIS A 101 -17.39 34.08 -16.51
CA HIS A 101 -16.93 33.47 -15.26
C HIS A 101 -15.80 32.44 -15.44
N ASP A 102 -15.20 32.38 -16.64
CA ASP A 102 -14.19 31.37 -17.00
C ASP A 102 -14.62 29.96 -16.58
N PHE A 103 -15.88 29.61 -16.84
CA PHE A 103 -16.49 28.35 -16.45
C PHE A 103 -16.62 27.43 -17.67
N PRO A 104 -15.82 26.37 -17.78
CA PRO A 104 -15.80 25.52 -18.96
C PRO A 104 -17.16 24.84 -19.22
N ILE A 105 -17.72 25.10 -20.40
CA ILE A 105 -18.91 24.40 -20.90
C ILE A 105 -18.51 23.54 -22.08
N PHE A 106 -18.82 22.26 -21.98
CA PHE A 106 -18.63 21.28 -23.03
C PHE A 106 -19.95 20.91 -23.67
N GLN A 107 -19.92 20.73 -24.99
CA GLN A 107 -20.96 20.08 -25.75
C GLN A 107 -20.57 18.61 -26.00
N MET A 108 -21.50 17.71 -25.75
CA MET A 108 -21.42 16.31 -26.15
C MET A 108 -22.60 15.98 -27.07
N PRO A 109 -22.39 15.43 -28.28
CA PRO A 109 -23.49 15.04 -29.15
C PRO A 109 -24.24 13.78 -28.66
N TRP A 110 -25.55 13.70 -28.93
CA TRP A 110 -26.45 12.63 -28.45
C TRP A 110 -26.06 11.20 -28.88
N ASN A 111 -25.30 11.05 -29.96
CA ASN A 111 -24.85 9.74 -30.43
C ASN A 111 -23.81 9.07 -29.51
N TYR A 112 -23.20 9.82 -28.58
CA TYR A 112 -22.27 9.29 -27.60
C TYR A 112 -22.98 8.89 -26.30
N ARG A 113 -22.56 7.78 -25.71
CA ARG A 113 -23.15 7.29 -24.45
C ARG A 113 -22.47 7.93 -23.25
N ILE A 114 -23.28 8.37 -22.29
CA ILE A 114 -22.79 8.92 -21.02
C ILE A 114 -21.95 7.89 -20.26
N ALA A 115 -22.30 6.60 -20.35
CA ALA A 115 -21.52 5.53 -19.74
C ALA A 115 -20.06 5.48 -20.25
N ASP A 116 -19.85 5.75 -21.54
CA ASP A 116 -18.51 5.78 -22.14
C ASP A 116 -17.74 7.02 -21.67
N LEU A 117 -18.42 8.17 -21.55
CA LEU A 117 -17.85 9.38 -20.95
C LEU A 117 -17.44 9.15 -19.49
N LEU A 118 -18.30 8.53 -18.67
CA LEU A 118 -18.01 8.20 -17.28
C LEU A 118 -16.78 7.30 -17.19
N LYS A 119 -16.76 6.20 -17.95
CA LYS A 119 -15.64 5.25 -17.99
C LYS A 119 -14.33 5.95 -18.39
N THR A 120 -14.36 6.73 -19.45
CA THR A 120 -13.20 7.47 -19.97
C THR A 120 -12.70 8.50 -18.95
N THR A 121 -13.61 9.21 -18.28
CA THR A 121 -13.27 10.20 -17.26
C THR A 121 -12.66 9.53 -16.03
N PHE A 122 -13.22 8.41 -15.56
CA PHE A 122 -12.62 7.65 -14.47
C PHE A 122 -11.22 7.11 -14.81
N GLN A 123 -11.02 6.62 -16.04
CA GLN A 123 -9.70 6.20 -16.51
C GLN A 123 -8.71 7.39 -16.59
N PHE A 124 -9.16 8.53 -17.11
CA PHE A 124 -8.35 9.76 -17.16
C PHE A 124 -7.94 10.20 -15.75
N ILE A 125 -8.88 10.24 -14.81
CA ILE A 125 -8.62 10.57 -13.40
C ILE A 125 -7.62 9.57 -12.82
N ALA A 126 -7.87 8.26 -12.94
CA ALA A 126 -6.97 7.22 -12.44
C ALA A 126 -5.54 7.37 -12.98
N ASN A 127 -5.38 7.58 -14.29
CA ASN A 127 -4.08 7.75 -14.94
C ASN A 127 -3.38 9.04 -14.49
N HIS A 128 -4.13 10.13 -14.28
CA HIS A 128 -3.58 11.42 -13.83
C HIS A 128 -3.40 11.53 -12.31
N HIS A 129 -3.90 10.54 -11.57
CA HIS A 129 -3.54 10.23 -10.20
C HIS A 129 -2.30 9.31 -10.11
N GLN A 130 -1.84 8.70 -11.21
CA GLN A 130 -0.76 7.69 -11.25
C GLN A 130 0.56 8.13 -11.91
N GLU A 131 0.73 9.38 -12.35
CA GLU A 131 2.09 9.87 -12.65
C GLU A 131 2.87 9.96 -11.34
N LEU A 132 3.73 8.95 -11.10
CA LEU A 132 4.69 8.97 -10.00
C LEU A 132 5.39 10.33 -10.00
N SER A 133 5.35 11.00 -8.86
CA SER A 133 6.13 12.21 -8.62
C SER A 133 7.62 11.94 -8.87
N ILE A 134 8.42 12.99 -9.06
CA ILE A 134 9.87 12.84 -9.22
C ILE A 134 10.47 12.05 -8.05
N GLU A 135 10.01 12.32 -6.82
CA GLU A 135 10.40 11.60 -5.61
C GLU A 135 10.07 10.10 -5.69
N GLU A 136 8.86 9.75 -6.11
CA GLU A 136 8.44 8.36 -6.26
C GLU A 136 9.19 7.64 -7.38
N LYS A 137 9.47 8.31 -8.51
CA LYS A 137 10.27 7.73 -9.61
C LYS A 137 11.70 7.44 -9.16
N VAL A 138 12.31 8.36 -8.43
CA VAL A 138 13.66 8.18 -7.89
C VAL A 138 13.68 7.03 -6.90
N LEU A 139 12.72 6.98 -5.96
CA LEU A 139 12.67 5.87 -5.00
C LEU A 139 12.35 4.53 -5.68
N PHE A 140 11.47 4.50 -6.67
CA PHE A 140 11.16 3.29 -7.44
C PHE A 140 12.41 2.75 -8.14
N ASN A 141 13.14 3.60 -8.86
CA ASN A 141 14.37 3.20 -9.52
C ASN A 141 15.46 2.77 -8.51
N LEU A 142 15.54 3.43 -7.35
CA LEU A 142 16.50 3.08 -6.29
C LEU A 142 16.24 1.68 -5.73
N LEU A 143 14.99 1.24 -5.64
CA LEU A 143 14.64 -0.04 -5.07
C LEU A 143 14.62 -1.17 -6.09
N PHE A 144 14.12 -0.90 -7.31
CA PHE A 144 13.84 -1.94 -8.30
C PHE A 144 14.82 -1.97 -9.47
N HIS A 145 15.51 -0.86 -9.73
CA HIS A 145 16.47 -0.72 -10.84
C HIS A 145 17.88 -0.30 -10.37
N TYR A 146 18.24 -0.65 -9.12
CA TYR A 146 19.49 -0.22 -8.46
C TYR A 146 20.78 -0.60 -9.18
N LYS A 147 20.75 -1.58 -10.11
CA LYS A 147 21.91 -1.99 -10.92
C LYS A 147 22.18 -1.08 -12.13
N GLN A 148 21.29 -0.12 -12.41
CA GLN A 148 21.39 0.77 -13.57
C GLN A 148 21.60 2.22 -13.13
N ASN A 149 22.54 2.93 -13.76
CA ASN A 149 22.71 4.38 -13.67
C ASN A 149 22.92 4.99 -12.25
N THR A 150 23.84 4.42 -11.46
CA THR A 150 24.09 4.85 -10.07
C THR A 150 24.46 6.34 -9.93
N ASN A 151 25.20 6.91 -10.88
CA ASN A 151 25.67 8.30 -10.77
C ASN A 151 24.53 9.32 -10.89
N THR A 152 23.64 9.16 -11.87
CA THR A 152 22.47 10.04 -12.01
C THR A 152 21.52 9.93 -10.83
N MET A 153 21.40 8.74 -10.21
CA MET A 153 20.57 8.55 -9.02
C MET A 153 21.12 9.29 -7.80
N LYS A 154 22.45 9.32 -7.62
CA LYS A 154 23.10 10.07 -6.52
C LYS A 154 22.78 11.56 -6.61
N ASP A 155 22.83 12.13 -7.81
CA ASP A 155 22.54 13.56 -8.02
C ASP A 155 21.07 13.88 -7.77
N GLN A 156 20.16 13.03 -8.27
CA GLN A 156 18.73 13.17 -8.05
C GLN A 156 18.37 13.09 -6.56
N LEU A 157 18.96 12.15 -5.82
CA LEU A 157 18.73 12.03 -4.37
C LEU A 157 19.30 13.21 -3.59
N ALA A 158 20.49 13.70 -3.96
CA ALA A 158 21.06 14.89 -3.35
C ALA A 158 20.15 16.11 -3.52
N GLN A 159 19.58 16.32 -4.71
CA GLN A 159 18.60 17.38 -4.97
C GLN A 159 17.31 17.23 -4.14
N LEU A 160 16.93 16.00 -3.81
CA LEU A 160 15.75 15.71 -2.99
C LEU A 160 16.01 15.80 -1.47
N GLY A 161 17.24 16.12 -1.06
CA GLY A 161 17.64 16.30 0.34
C GLY A 161 18.38 15.09 0.95
N PHE A 162 18.85 14.15 0.13
CA PHE A 162 19.57 12.95 0.56
C PHE A 162 20.98 12.94 -0.06
N PRO A 163 21.94 13.72 0.48
CA PRO A 163 23.29 13.81 -0.08
C PRO A 163 24.07 12.50 0.08
N GLN A 164 25.19 12.39 -0.63
CA GLN A 164 26.06 11.21 -0.54
C GLN A 164 26.66 11.05 0.88
N GLY A 165 26.98 9.81 1.24
CA GLY A 165 27.56 9.45 2.54
C GLY A 165 26.55 9.39 3.70
N ARG A 166 25.26 9.61 3.43
CA ARG A 166 24.19 9.44 4.43
C ARG A 166 23.92 7.96 4.69
N GLU A 167 23.55 7.68 5.93
CA GLU A 167 23.06 6.37 6.35
C GLU A 167 21.55 6.32 6.06
N LEU A 168 21.15 5.61 5.01
CA LEU A 168 19.78 5.52 4.54
C LEU A 168 19.16 4.16 4.90
N ALA A 169 17.87 4.16 5.20
CA ALA A 169 17.09 2.94 5.45
C ALA A 169 15.70 3.02 4.83
N ILE A 170 15.07 1.86 4.71
CA ILE A 170 13.69 1.69 4.26
C ILE A 170 12.81 1.22 5.41
N ILE A 171 11.68 1.91 5.57
CA ILE A 171 10.55 1.44 6.37
C ILE A 171 9.41 1.10 5.42
N THR A 172 8.80 -0.07 5.58
CA THR A 172 7.65 -0.50 4.79
C THR A 172 6.46 -0.72 5.72
N CYS A 173 5.29 -0.20 5.34
CA CYS A 173 4.04 -0.42 6.06
C CYS A 173 3.05 -1.20 5.17
N THR A 174 2.35 -2.16 5.76
CA THR A 174 1.24 -2.89 5.11
C THR A 174 0.14 -3.20 6.11
N THR A 175 -0.97 -3.78 5.63
CA THR A 175 -2.11 -4.18 6.46
C THR A 175 -2.08 -5.67 6.78
N ILE A 176 -2.65 -6.09 7.91
CA ILE A 176 -2.90 -7.50 8.22
C ILE A 176 -4.10 -7.97 7.38
N GLY A 177 -3.90 -9.03 6.59
CA GLY A 177 -4.92 -9.57 5.70
C GLY A 177 -5.10 -8.80 4.39
N SER A 178 -5.52 -9.51 3.33
CA SER A 178 -5.62 -9.01 1.96
C SER A 178 -6.82 -8.08 1.68
N LYS A 179 -7.70 -7.85 2.67
CA LYS A 179 -9.00 -7.18 2.45
C LYS A 179 -8.97 -5.66 2.66
N ALA A 180 -7.98 -5.11 3.36
CA ALA A 180 -7.85 -3.67 3.56
C ALA A 180 -6.73 -3.10 2.71
N ALA A 181 -7.03 -2.10 1.87
CA ALA A 181 -5.99 -1.39 1.13
C ALA A 181 -5.23 -0.43 2.07
N ILE A 182 -3.90 -0.47 2.02
CA ILE A 182 -3.02 0.43 2.80
C ILE A 182 -3.32 1.91 2.53
N ASP A 183 -3.90 2.22 1.36
CA ASP A 183 -4.37 3.54 0.92
C ASP A 183 -5.25 4.25 1.95
N ARG A 184 -6.07 3.49 2.69
CA ARG A 184 -6.97 4.07 3.71
C ARG A 184 -6.19 4.70 4.87
N TYR A 185 -4.94 4.27 5.07
CA TYR A 185 -4.07 4.70 6.17
C TYR A 185 -2.94 5.62 5.71
N GLU A 186 -2.84 5.90 4.41
CA GLU A 186 -1.73 6.64 3.83
C GLU A 186 -1.51 8.01 4.47
N VAL A 187 -2.57 8.82 4.60
CA VAL A 187 -2.50 10.17 5.18
C VAL A 187 -2.01 10.12 6.63
N MET A 188 -2.51 9.15 7.41
CA MET A 188 -2.14 8.99 8.81
C MET A 188 -0.69 8.55 8.97
N ILE A 189 -0.27 7.53 8.22
CA ILE A 189 1.11 7.02 8.23
C ILE A 189 2.04 8.15 7.79
N GLN A 190 1.73 8.85 6.71
CA GLN A 190 2.52 9.99 6.23
C GLN A 190 2.66 11.08 7.30
N PHE A 191 1.57 11.44 8.00
CA PHE A 191 1.61 12.40 9.10
C PHE A 191 2.51 11.94 10.26
N ALA A 192 2.50 10.64 10.58
CA ALA A 192 3.38 10.08 11.61
C ALA A 192 4.87 10.25 11.25
N PHE A 193 5.23 10.03 9.97
CA PHE A 193 6.59 10.27 9.46
C PHE A 193 6.97 11.77 9.45
N GLN A 194 6.07 12.66 9.02
CA GLN A 194 6.32 14.11 8.99
C GLN A 194 6.64 14.70 10.36
N ASN A 195 6.00 14.20 11.42
CA ASN A 195 6.30 14.64 12.78
C ASN A 195 7.71 14.26 13.22
N ARG A 196 8.31 13.24 12.59
CA ARG A 196 9.53 12.61 13.08
C ARG A 196 10.76 12.86 12.24
N TYR A 197 10.60 12.97 10.93
CA TYR A 197 11.69 13.19 10.00
C TYR A 197 11.51 14.54 9.34
N GLN A 198 12.60 15.32 9.26
CA GLN A 198 12.60 16.59 8.52
C GLN A 198 12.26 16.36 7.05
N ARG A 199 12.72 15.24 6.50
CA ARG A 199 12.52 14.82 5.11
C ARG A 199 12.50 13.30 5.03
N PHE A 200 11.67 12.78 4.13
CA PHE A 200 11.59 11.37 3.75
C PHE A 200 11.09 11.31 2.30
N LEU A 201 11.39 10.24 1.56
CA LEU A 201 10.70 9.93 0.31
C LEU A 201 9.66 8.84 0.56
N LYS A 202 8.59 8.85 -0.21
CA LYS A 202 7.50 7.87 -0.11
C LYS A 202 7.27 7.23 -1.48
N LEU A 203 6.96 5.94 -1.49
CA LEU A 203 6.52 5.20 -2.67
C LEU A 203 5.43 4.21 -2.29
N LYS A 204 4.36 4.18 -3.08
CA LYS A 204 3.33 3.14 -2.98
C LYS A 204 3.59 2.05 -4.02
N HIS A 205 3.65 0.80 -3.59
CA HIS A 205 3.86 -0.34 -4.49
C HIS A 205 3.28 -1.65 -3.90
N LYS A 206 2.44 -2.38 -4.65
CA LYS A 206 1.87 -3.69 -4.26
C LYS A 206 1.32 -3.77 -2.80
N ASN A 207 0.40 -2.86 -2.45
CA ASN A 207 -0.19 -2.72 -1.10
C ASN A 207 0.84 -2.40 0.02
N HIS A 208 2.01 -1.89 -0.35
CA HIS A 208 3.01 -1.38 0.59
C HIS A 208 3.13 0.13 0.45
N LEU A 209 3.24 0.82 1.59
CA LEU A 209 3.76 2.17 1.66
C LEU A 209 5.22 2.10 2.12
N ILE A 210 6.12 2.54 1.26
CA ILE A 210 7.56 2.41 1.41
C ILE A 210 8.14 3.81 1.65
N PHE A 211 8.98 3.94 2.66
CA PHE A 211 9.58 5.21 3.06
C PHE A 211 11.10 5.11 3.07
N LEU A 212 11.75 5.99 2.32
CA LEU A 212 13.19 6.23 2.42
C LEU A 212 13.45 7.30 3.47
N ILE A 213 14.34 7.00 4.40
CA ILE A 213 14.69 7.87 5.52
C ILE A 213 16.20 8.00 5.67
N ASP A 214 16.62 9.13 6.21
CA ASP A 214 18.01 9.41 6.57
C ASP A 214 18.14 9.48 8.10
N LYS A 215 19.10 8.72 8.63
CA LYS A 215 19.44 8.71 10.05
C LYS A 215 19.74 10.11 10.61
N ALA A 216 20.31 11.00 9.80
CA ALA A 216 20.69 12.34 10.23
C ALA A 216 19.54 13.38 10.15
N GLN A 217 18.36 13.00 9.63
CA GLN A 217 17.18 13.88 9.52
C GLN A 217 16.11 13.59 10.57
N ILE A 218 16.47 12.89 11.65
CA ILE A 218 15.54 12.54 12.73
C ILE A 218 15.36 13.76 13.66
N ASN A 219 14.11 14.21 13.84
CA ASN A 219 13.77 15.39 14.66
C ASN A 219 14.09 15.24 16.16
N THR A 220 14.33 14.02 16.67
CA THR A 220 14.81 13.83 18.05
C THR A 220 16.09 12.98 18.08
N PRO A 221 17.26 13.58 18.40
CA PRO A 221 18.56 12.91 18.24
C PRO A 221 18.84 11.72 19.19
N ASN A 222 18.06 11.54 20.25
CA ASN A 222 18.45 10.67 21.38
C ASN A 222 17.52 9.49 21.67
N ILE A 223 16.60 9.17 20.77
CA ILE A 223 15.73 8.01 20.95
C ILE A 223 16.19 6.88 20.01
N PRO A 224 16.41 5.64 20.50
CA PRO A 224 16.69 4.50 19.64
C PRO A 224 15.66 4.42 18.52
N PHE A 225 16.14 4.20 17.30
CA PHE A 225 15.31 4.15 16.09
C PHE A 225 14.12 3.16 16.20
N SER A 226 14.22 2.16 17.07
CA SER A 226 13.12 1.27 17.44
C SER A 226 11.88 1.99 17.95
N LYS A 227 12.07 2.89 18.90
CA LYS A 227 10.98 3.63 19.54
C LYS A 227 10.31 4.58 18.56
N VAL A 228 11.00 4.98 17.50
CA VAL A 228 10.42 5.77 16.41
C VAL A 228 9.31 5.00 15.71
N VAL A 229 9.59 3.75 15.37
CA VAL A 229 8.62 2.90 14.67
C VAL A 229 7.50 2.49 15.63
N GLU A 230 7.81 2.26 16.92
CA GLU A 230 6.82 2.07 17.99
C GLU A 230 5.91 3.29 18.15
N GLU A 231 6.44 4.51 18.23
CA GLU A 231 5.64 5.75 18.30
C GLU A 231 4.76 5.95 17.05
N ILE A 232 5.27 5.61 15.86
CA ILE A 232 4.49 5.65 14.61
C ILE A 232 3.33 4.65 14.73
N TYR A 233 3.61 3.42 15.15
CA TYR A 233 2.60 2.38 15.36
C TYR A 233 1.58 2.78 16.43
N GLU A 234 2.02 3.30 17.58
CA GLU A 234 1.18 3.78 18.68
C GLU A 234 0.30 4.95 18.25
N LYS A 235 0.85 5.96 17.56
CA LYS A 235 0.04 7.08 17.04
C LYS A 235 -1.02 6.63 16.05
N ILE A 236 -0.71 5.61 15.26
CA ILE A 236 -1.64 5.01 14.31
C ILE A 236 -2.76 4.28 15.07
N THR A 237 -2.40 3.39 15.99
CA THR A 237 -3.33 2.51 16.73
C THR A 237 -4.16 3.21 17.82
N LEU A 238 -3.60 4.18 18.54
CA LEU A 238 -4.27 4.85 19.68
C LEU A 238 -5.41 5.79 19.25
N LYS A 239 -5.42 6.29 18.01
CA LYS A 239 -6.42 7.27 17.56
C LYS A 239 -7.66 6.66 16.89
N ASN A 240 -7.60 5.40 16.43
CA ASN A 240 -8.58 4.85 15.49
C ASN A 240 -9.07 3.41 15.83
N GLY A 241 -8.75 2.88 17.01
CA GLY A 241 -9.04 1.48 17.37
C GLY A 241 -7.96 0.51 16.89
N TYR A 242 -8.17 -0.81 17.07
CA TYR A 242 -7.25 -1.85 16.59
C TYR A 242 -7.03 -1.72 15.08
N LEU A 243 -5.91 -1.13 14.67
CA LEU A 243 -5.48 -1.12 13.28
C LEU A 243 -4.60 -2.33 13.02
N ASP A 244 -5.03 -3.09 12.01
CA ASP A 244 -4.31 -4.20 11.43
C ASP A 244 -3.18 -3.67 10.52
N ILE A 245 -2.12 -3.10 11.11
CA ILE A 245 -0.94 -2.63 10.38
C ILE A 245 0.31 -3.36 10.84
N ILE A 246 1.17 -3.68 9.87
CA ILE A 246 2.49 -4.26 10.09
C ILE A 246 3.51 -3.27 9.56
N ILE A 247 4.56 -3.03 10.34
CA ILE A 247 5.66 -2.15 9.95
C ILE A 247 6.95 -2.96 9.92
N GLY A 248 7.52 -3.06 8.72
CA GLY A 248 8.81 -3.65 8.43
C GLY A 248 9.91 -2.60 8.40
N LYS A 249 11.06 -2.89 9.01
CA LYS A 249 12.17 -1.95 9.07
C LYS A 249 13.48 -2.62 8.68
N GLY A 250 14.13 -2.12 7.63
CA GLY A 250 15.49 -2.51 7.26
C GLY A 250 16.58 -1.77 8.03
N ASN A 251 17.83 -2.17 7.79
CA ASN A 251 19.04 -1.58 8.34
C ASN A 251 19.41 -0.30 7.61
N PHE A 252 20.30 0.45 8.24
CA PHE A 252 20.94 1.59 7.60
C PHE A 252 22.12 1.15 6.76
N HIS A 253 22.17 1.64 5.52
CA HIS A 253 23.28 1.44 4.59
C HIS A 253 23.85 2.81 4.18
N LYS A 254 25.18 2.90 4.12
CA LYS A 254 25.88 4.11 3.65
C LYS A 254 25.98 4.19 2.13
N GLU A 255 26.10 3.03 1.49
CA GLU A 255 26.20 2.91 0.04
C GLU A 255 24.80 2.86 -0.56
N LEU A 256 24.56 3.74 -1.53
CA LEU A 256 23.26 3.87 -2.18
C LEU A 256 22.82 2.56 -2.84
N GLU A 257 23.77 1.83 -3.41
CA GLU A 257 23.55 0.55 -4.08
C GLU A 257 22.98 -0.50 -3.14
N ASN A 258 23.20 -0.39 -1.82
CA ASN A 258 22.71 -1.34 -0.83
C ASN A 258 21.35 -0.95 -0.23
N VAL A 259 20.74 0.17 -0.64
CA VAL A 259 19.42 0.58 -0.11
C VAL A 259 18.31 -0.41 -0.51
N HIS A 260 18.43 -1.08 -1.65
CA HIS A 260 17.51 -2.17 -2.02
C HIS A 260 17.54 -3.32 -0.99
N GLN A 261 18.71 -3.61 -0.40
CA GLN A 261 18.82 -4.64 0.66
C GLN A 261 17.99 -4.22 1.87
N SER A 262 18.04 -2.94 2.27
CA SER A 262 17.16 -2.44 3.33
C SER A 262 15.68 -2.63 3.02
N TYR A 263 15.27 -2.60 1.75
CA TYR A 263 13.89 -2.88 1.38
C TYR A 263 13.57 -4.37 1.54
N ASP A 264 14.41 -5.28 1.04
CA ASP A 264 14.25 -6.73 1.22
C ASP A 264 14.19 -7.12 2.72
N GLU A 265 15.04 -6.50 3.53
CA GLU A 265 15.04 -6.63 4.99
C GLU A 265 13.73 -6.14 5.62
N SER A 266 13.14 -5.06 5.11
CA SER A 266 11.85 -4.56 5.61
C SER A 266 10.69 -5.51 5.26
N LEU A 267 10.70 -6.12 4.07
CA LEU A 267 9.70 -7.09 3.65
C LEU A 267 9.79 -8.38 4.46
N THR A 268 11.02 -8.82 4.74
CA THR A 268 11.30 -9.94 5.65
C THR A 268 10.59 -9.76 7.00
N VAL A 269 10.77 -8.60 7.59
CA VAL A 269 10.20 -8.27 8.90
C VAL A 269 8.66 -8.33 8.85
N ILE A 270 8.05 -7.83 7.76
CA ILE A 270 6.60 -7.91 7.55
C ILE A 270 6.14 -9.36 7.49
N HIS A 271 6.83 -10.20 6.72
CA HIS A 271 6.50 -11.61 6.56
C HIS A 271 6.53 -12.37 7.90
N LEU A 272 7.62 -12.22 8.66
CA LEU A 272 7.74 -12.87 9.96
C LEU A 272 6.66 -12.41 10.95
N ALA A 273 6.29 -11.13 10.92
CA ALA A 273 5.20 -10.62 11.73
C ALA A 273 3.83 -11.23 11.35
N GLN A 274 3.61 -11.56 10.07
CA GLN A 274 2.40 -12.23 9.59
C GLN A 274 2.35 -13.70 10.03
N LEU A 275 3.47 -14.42 9.94
CA LEU A 275 3.55 -15.85 10.31
C LEU A 275 3.34 -16.10 11.80
N HIS A 276 4.01 -15.32 12.65
CA HIS A 276 4.05 -15.60 14.09
C HIS A 276 2.83 -15.07 14.85
N ASN A 277 1.88 -14.43 14.15
CA ASN A 277 0.68 -13.78 14.71
C ASN A 277 0.96 -12.87 15.93
N ASN A 278 2.24 -12.52 16.12
CA ASN A 278 2.75 -11.74 17.21
C ASN A 278 2.74 -10.30 16.72
N ARG A 279 1.69 -9.59 17.13
CA ARG A 279 1.62 -8.15 16.97
C ARG A 279 2.83 -7.55 17.69
N TYR A 280 3.32 -6.41 17.20
CA TYR A 280 4.48 -5.65 17.68
C TYR A 280 5.83 -5.98 16.99
N LEU A 281 6.03 -5.30 15.86
CA LEU A 281 7.22 -4.49 15.60
C LEU A 281 8.58 -5.20 15.72
N TYR A 282 8.81 -6.19 14.88
CA TYR A 282 10.14 -6.76 14.74
C TYR A 282 11.10 -5.72 14.16
N LYS A 283 12.19 -5.39 14.83
CA LYS A 283 13.34 -4.77 14.14
C LYS A 283 14.02 -5.86 13.34
N TYR A 284 14.63 -5.50 12.20
CA TYR A 284 15.53 -6.44 11.55
C TYR A 284 16.62 -6.93 12.52
N LYS A 285 17.19 -6.10 13.42
CA LYS A 285 18.12 -6.59 14.47
C LYS A 285 17.56 -7.67 15.41
N GLU A 286 16.25 -7.78 15.53
CA GLU A 286 15.55 -8.72 16.42
C GLU A 286 15.08 -9.99 15.69
N ILE A 287 15.14 -10.04 14.35
CA ILE A 287 14.82 -11.28 13.61
C ILE A 287 15.92 -12.35 13.73
N GLY A 288 17.02 -12.05 14.43
CA GLY A 288 18.00 -13.06 14.87
C GLY A 288 18.51 -13.97 13.75
N ALA A 289 18.32 -15.28 13.93
CA ALA A 289 18.78 -16.32 13.00
C ALA A 289 18.12 -16.24 11.61
N TYR A 290 16.92 -15.65 11.48
CA TYR A 290 16.27 -15.46 10.18
C TYR A 290 17.14 -14.67 9.19
N LYS A 291 17.93 -13.71 9.68
CA LYS A 291 18.87 -12.95 8.82
C LYS A 291 19.86 -13.86 8.10
N ILE A 292 20.42 -14.79 8.86
CA ILE A 292 21.46 -15.70 8.38
C ILE A 292 20.85 -16.58 7.31
N LEU A 293 19.67 -17.15 7.61
CA LEU A 293 18.94 -18.02 6.68
C LEU A 293 18.56 -17.30 5.39
N MET A 294 18.11 -16.05 5.47
CA MET A 294 17.74 -15.29 4.27
C MET A 294 18.94 -14.83 3.44
N ALA A 295 20.13 -14.73 4.03
CA ALA A 295 21.35 -14.48 3.28
C ALA A 295 21.84 -15.72 2.50
N VAL A 296 21.31 -16.91 2.78
CA VAL A 296 21.68 -18.14 2.08
C VAL A 296 21.06 -18.15 0.68
N LYS A 297 21.92 -18.06 -0.34
CA LYS A 297 21.50 -18.12 -1.75
C LYS A 297 21.10 -19.53 -2.19
N ASN A 298 21.62 -20.57 -1.54
CA ASN A 298 21.39 -21.96 -1.91
C ASN A 298 20.07 -22.47 -1.33
N GLN A 299 18.97 -22.12 -1.98
CA GLN A 299 17.62 -22.56 -1.61
C GLN A 299 17.45 -24.10 -1.61
N PRO A 300 18.01 -24.86 -2.57
CA PRO A 300 18.00 -26.33 -2.51
C PRO A 300 18.58 -26.90 -1.22
N LEU A 301 19.70 -26.35 -0.72
CA LEU A 301 20.32 -26.80 0.54
C LEU A 301 19.41 -26.50 1.74
N MET A 302 18.77 -25.33 1.78
CA MET A 302 17.82 -25.01 2.85
C MET A 302 16.65 -26.01 2.84
N LYS A 303 16.09 -26.26 1.66
CA LYS A 303 14.98 -27.20 1.50
C LYS A 303 15.36 -28.62 1.90
N SER A 304 16.54 -29.11 1.50
CA SER A 304 17.01 -30.43 1.91
C SER A 304 17.24 -30.51 3.41
N PHE A 305 17.84 -29.49 4.03
CA PHE A 305 18.06 -29.47 5.48
C PHE A 305 16.76 -29.60 6.29
N SER A 306 15.72 -28.84 5.92
CA SER A 306 14.42 -28.95 6.58
C SER A 306 13.79 -30.33 6.31
N GLN A 307 13.83 -30.81 5.06
CA GLN A 307 13.27 -32.10 4.67
C GLN A 307 13.94 -33.27 5.40
N ASP A 308 15.26 -33.23 5.59
CA ASP A 308 16.03 -34.29 6.27
C ASP A 308 15.66 -34.41 7.75
N ILE A 309 15.22 -33.30 8.38
CA ILE A 309 14.89 -33.26 9.81
C ILE A 309 13.39 -33.50 10.04
N LEU A 310 12.52 -32.82 9.28
CA LEU A 310 11.07 -32.77 9.54
C LEU A 310 10.28 -33.67 8.58
N GLY A 311 10.84 -34.03 7.43
CA GLY A 311 10.12 -34.69 6.34
C GLY A 311 9.50 -36.03 6.74
N GLN A 312 10.22 -36.83 7.54
CA GLN A 312 9.69 -38.10 8.06
C GLN A 312 8.47 -37.89 8.96
N LEU A 313 8.49 -36.83 9.77
CA LEU A 313 7.39 -36.53 10.69
C LEU A 313 6.17 -35.97 9.95
N TYR A 314 6.38 -35.15 8.92
CA TYR A 314 5.30 -34.72 8.02
C TYR A 314 4.62 -35.90 7.34
N HIS A 315 5.41 -36.84 6.80
CA HIS A 315 4.86 -38.04 6.17
C HIS A 315 4.05 -38.89 7.17
N TYR A 316 4.52 -38.99 8.42
CA TYR A 316 3.79 -39.68 9.47
C TYR A 316 2.47 -38.99 9.82
N ASP A 317 2.47 -37.66 9.99
CA ASP A 317 1.28 -36.87 10.26
C ASP A 317 0.24 -37.00 9.12
N GLU A 318 0.68 -36.97 7.87
CA GLU A 318 -0.19 -37.14 6.70
C GLU A 318 -0.83 -38.54 6.64
N LEU A 319 -0.05 -39.59 6.90
CA LEU A 319 -0.54 -40.98 6.84
C LEU A 319 -1.44 -41.35 8.02
N HIS A 320 -1.18 -40.81 9.21
CA HIS A 320 -1.83 -41.23 10.46
C HIS A 320 -2.80 -40.20 11.04
N GLY A 321 -2.91 -39.01 10.45
CA GLY A 321 -3.74 -37.91 10.93
C GLY A 321 -3.30 -37.39 12.30
N THR A 322 -2.00 -37.47 12.60
CA THR A 322 -1.42 -36.93 13.84
C THR A 322 -1.03 -35.46 13.68
N ASP A 323 -0.64 -34.84 14.79
CA ASP A 323 -0.28 -33.43 14.92
C ASP A 323 1.15 -33.27 15.49
N TYR A 324 2.05 -34.20 15.17
CA TYR A 324 3.39 -34.23 15.75
C TYR A 324 4.27 -33.09 15.27
N VAL A 325 4.17 -32.66 14.01
CA VAL A 325 4.94 -31.50 13.53
C VAL A 325 4.48 -30.20 14.22
N PRO A 326 3.16 -29.85 14.26
CA PRO A 326 2.68 -28.70 15.03
C PRO A 326 3.07 -28.76 16.51
N PHE A 327 2.97 -29.95 17.13
CA PHE A 327 3.38 -30.15 18.52
C PHE A 327 4.89 -29.93 18.70
N LEU A 328 5.73 -30.46 17.79
CA LEU A 328 7.18 -30.32 17.84
C LEU A 328 7.61 -28.86 17.71
N ARG A 329 6.93 -28.07 16.87
CA ARG A 329 7.15 -26.62 16.77
C ARG A 329 6.93 -25.93 18.12
N ILE A 330 5.81 -26.22 18.78
CA ILE A 330 5.50 -25.69 20.13
C ILE A 330 6.53 -26.18 21.16
N PHE A 331 6.96 -27.44 21.07
CA PHE A 331 7.98 -27.99 21.95
C PHE A 331 9.28 -27.18 21.90
N VAL A 332 9.75 -26.82 20.70
CA VAL A 332 10.99 -26.04 20.58
C VAL A 332 10.77 -24.58 21.02
N GLU A 333 9.63 -23.98 20.71
CA GLU A 333 9.28 -22.61 21.16
C GLU A 333 9.22 -22.47 22.68
N GLU A 334 8.70 -23.48 23.39
CA GLU A 334 8.65 -23.53 24.85
C GLU A 334 9.94 -24.10 25.49
N ASN A 335 10.99 -24.27 24.68
CA ASN A 335 12.29 -24.83 25.08
C ASN A 335 12.17 -26.19 25.80
N GLY A 336 11.21 -27.02 25.38
CA GLY A 336 10.94 -28.34 25.94
C GLY A 336 10.24 -28.34 27.30
N SER A 337 9.73 -27.19 27.77
CA SER A 337 9.03 -27.11 29.05
C SER A 337 7.68 -27.82 29.02
N THR A 338 7.61 -29.02 29.59
CA THR A 338 6.37 -29.81 29.59
C THR A 338 5.20 -29.08 30.25
N SER A 339 5.47 -28.24 31.26
CA SER A 339 4.44 -27.48 31.98
C SER A 339 3.85 -26.39 31.08
N ARG A 340 4.70 -25.60 30.40
CA ARG A 340 4.23 -24.54 29.49
C ARG A 340 3.53 -25.11 28.27
N ILE A 341 4.02 -26.24 27.74
CA ILE A 341 3.36 -26.93 26.62
C ILE A 341 1.98 -27.42 27.05
N SER A 342 1.87 -28.05 28.23
CA SER A 342 0.58 -28.48 28.79
C SER A 342 -0.41 -27.34 28.93
N GLU A 343 0.02 -26.19 29.45
CA GLU A 343 -0.81 -24.99 29.57
C GLU A 343 -1.20 -24.44 28.20
N ARG A 344 -0.24 -24.25 27.29
CA ARG A 344 -0.44 -23.66 25.97
C ARG A 344 -1.33 -24.49 25.05
N GLN A 345 -1.24 -25.82 25.14
CA GLN A 345 -2.03 -26.76 24.35
C GLN A 345 -3.29 -27.26 25.09
N PHE A 346 -3.48 -26.88 26.35
CA PHE A 346 -4.57 -27.38 27.20
C PHE A 346 -4.61 -28.92 27.27
N ILE A 347 -3.44 -29.57 27.34
CA ILE A 347 -3.30 -31.04 27.41
C ILE A 347 -2.56 -31.49 28.67
N HIS A 348 -2.92 -32.68 29.16
CA HIS A 348 -2.29 -33.26 30.33
C HIS A 348 -0.79 -33.55 30.10
N ARG A 349 0.03 -33.40 31.15
CA ARG A 349 1.50 -33.60 31.09
C ARG A 349 1.89 -34.98 30.54
N ASN A 350 1.11 -36.01 30.86
CA ASN A 350 1.35 -37.36 30.34
C ASN A 350 1.23 -37.43 28.82
N THR A 351 0.29 -36.69 28.23
CA THR A 351 0.12 -36.62 26.78
C THR A 351 1.30 -35.92 26.13
N VAL A 352 1.82 -34.85 26.75
CA VAL A 352 3.07 -34.19 26.30
C VAL A 352 4.23 -35.17 26.29
N LEU A 353 4.45 -35.90 27.38
CA LEU A 353 5.53 -36.89 27.49
C LEU A 353 5.38 -38.04 26.48
N TYR A 354 4.15 -38.50 26.24
CA TYR A 354 3.87 -39.52 25.23
C TYR A 354 4.25 -39.02 23.83
N LYS A 355 3.85 -37.80 23.47
CA LYS A 355 4.18 -37.21 22.16
C LYS A 355 5.68 -37.02 21.98
N ILE A 356 6.39 -36.51 23.00
CA ILE A 356 7.86 -36.39 22.98
C ILE A 356 8.50 -37.74 22.68
N LYS A 357 8.20 -38.77 23.48
CA LYS A 357 8.78 -40.12 23.30
C LYS A 357 8.47 -40.71 21.92
N LYS A 358 7.27 -40.47 21.41
CA LYS A 358 6.87 -40.96 20.09
C LYS A 358 7.64 -40.26 18.98
N ILE A 359 7.83 -38.95 19.07
CA ILE A 359 8.62 -38.18 18.11
C ILE A 359 10.10 -38.58 18.15
N GLU A 360 10.68 -38.75 19.34
CA GLU A 360 12.06 -39.25 19.52
C GLU A 360 12.26 -40.60 18.84
N MET A 361 11.31 -41.53 18.99
CA MET A 361 11.33 -42.83 18.33
C MET A 361 11.18 -42.72 16.81
N LEU A 362 10.33 -41.83 16.31
CA LEU A 362 10.09 -41.68 14.87
C LEU A 362 11.29 -41.06 14.16
N LEU A 363 11.90 -40.04 14.76
CA LEU A 363 13.04 -39.32 14.16
C LEU A 363 14.40 -39.94 14.50
N ASP A 364 14.46 -40.88 15.44
CA ASP A 364 15.70 -41.42 16.02
C ASP A 364 16.62 -40.30 16.55
N MET A 365 16.03 -39.39 17.33
CA MET A 365 16.73 -38.24 17.90
C MET A 365 16.39 -38.05 19.38
N ASP A 366 17.35 -37.55 20.15
CA ASP A 366 17.15 -37.10 21.53
C ASP A 366 16.69 -35.63 21.54
N LEU A 367 15.43 -35.38 21.93
CA LEU A 367 14.85 -34.03 21.97
C LEU A 367 15.32 -33.22 23.18
N SER A 368 15.99 -33.85 24.16
CA SER A 368 16.63 -33.13 25.25
C SER A 368 17.98 -32.52 24.84
N ASN A 369 18.62 -33.07 23.80
CA ASN A 369 19.92 -32.62 23.30
C ASN A 369 19.84 -31.18 22.74
N PRO A 370 20.70 -30.25 23.21
CA PRO A 370 20.70 -28.87 22.75
C PRO A 370 20.97 -28.70 21.24
N PHE A 371 21.83 -29.54 20.66
CA PHE A 371 22.15 -29.48 19.23
C PHE A 371 20.97 -29.96 18.39
N THR A 372 20.30 -31.05 18.78
CA THR A 372 19.05 -31.51 18.17
C THR A 372 17.99 -30.42 18.18
N LYS A 373 17.72 -29.81 19.35
CA LYS A 373 16.75 -28.71 19.47
C LYS A 373 17.10 -27.53 18.59
N THR A 374 18.39 -27.19 18.47
CA THR A 374 18.86 -26.11 17.61
C THR A 374 18.60 -26.42 16.13
N ASN A 375 18.90 -27.64 15.69
CA ASN A 375 18.64 -28.07 14.31
C ASN A 375 17.14 -28.07 13.99
N LEU A 376 16.30 -28.55 14.91
CA LEU A 376 14.84 -28.46 14.79
C LEU A 376 14.35 -27.02 14.70
N TYR A 377 14.86 -26.13 15.55
CA TYR A 377 14.52 -24.72 15.49
C TYR A 377 14.87 -24.14 14.12
N ILE A 378 16.11 -24.36 13.66
CA ILE A 378 16.59 -23.89 12.34
C ILE A 378 15.73 -24.46 11.21
N ALA A 379 15.34 -25.74 11.26
CA ALA A 379 14.46 -26.34 10.26
C ALA A 379 13.11 -25.61 10.16
N PHE A 380 12.48 -25.31 11.30
CA PHE A 380 11.25 -24.50 11.32
C PHE A 380 11.47 -23.06 10.84
N LEU A 381 12.58 -22.41 11.21
CA LEU A 381 12.91 -21.07 10.70
C LEU A 381 13.13 -21.09 9.17
N ILE A 382 13.71 -22.16 8.63
CA ILE A 382 13.91 -22.35 7.19
C ILE A 382 12.56 -22.47 6.47
N GLU A 383 11.63 -23.27 6.98
CA GLU A 383 10.29 -23.38 6.40
C GLU A 383 9.58 -22.03 6.36
N ASP A 384 9.65 -21.28 7.46
CA ASP A 384 9.08 -19.94 7.59
C ASP A 384 9.65 -19.01 6.49
N VAL A 385 10.95 -19.11 6.16
CA VAL A 385 11.58 -18.34 5.08
C VAL A 385 11.17 -18.85 3.69
N LEU A 386 11.11 -20.17 3.48
CA LEU A 386 10.85 -20.78 2.18
C LEU A 386 9.41 -20.58 1.68
N MET A 387 8.43 -20.39 2.57
CA MET A 387 7.03 -20.13 2.18
C MET A 387 6.81 -18.80 1.42
N HIS A 388 7.82 -17.93 1.29
CA HIS A 388 7.68 -16.57 0.73
C HIS A 388 8.56 -16.30 -0.52
N GLN A 389 9.36 -17.27 -0.98
CA GLN A 389 10.05 -17.16 -2.27
C GLN A 389 9.21 -17.78 -3.38
#